data_AF-A0A7X8JXJ5-F1
#
_entry.id   AF-A0A7X8JXJ5-F1
#
_cell.length_a   1.000
_cell.length_b   1.000
_cell.length_c   1.000
_cell.angle_alpha   90.00
_cell.angle_beta   90.00
_cell.angle_gamma   90.00
#
_symmetry.space_group_name_H-M   'P 1'
#
loop_
_entity.id
_entity.type
_entity.pdbx_description
1 polymer ?
#
loop_
_entity_poly.entity_id
_entity_poly.type
_entity_poly.pdbx_seq_one_letter_code
_entity_poly.pdbx_strand_id
1 'polypeptide(L)' 'MYSLKENFYDGKGCLRMPGESYFDGEGIIRDSGEDYFDYQGILRRFDEEFYDSQGFLRKPDECFYDSLGNLCER' A
#
# COMPACT_ATOMS: atom_id res chain seq x y z
N MET A 1 -0.09 -1.29 -1.50
CA MET A 1 -0.04 -0.05 -0.69
C MET A 1 1.39 0.30 -0.44
N TYR A 2 1.75 1.57 -0.46
CA TYR A 2 3.13 2.02 -0.35
C TYR A 2 3.24 3.29 0.48
N SER A 3 4.44 3.55 1.01
CA SER A 3 4.81 4.80 1.64
C SER A 3 5.86 5.53 0.81
N LEU A 4 5.73 6.84 0.69
CA LEU A 4 6.77 7.73 0.14
C LEU A 4 7.61 8.42 1.23
N LYS A 5 7.33 8.14 2.50
CA LYS A 5 7.97 8.84 3.62
C LYS A 5 8.87 7.93 4.46
N GLU A 6 8.50 6.67 4.61
CA GLU A 6 9.22 5.71 5.43
C GLU A 6 9.21 4.29 4.86
N ASN A 7 9.96 3.40 5.48
CA ASN A 7 9.98 2.00 5.07
C ASN A 7 8.67 1.31 5.44
N PHE A 8 8.21 0.41 4.58
CA PHE A 8 6.96 -0.32 4.77
C PHE A 8 7.09 -1.75 4.25
N TYR A 9 6.19 -2.65 4.69
CA TYR A 9 6.09 -4.00 4.13
C TYR A 9 5.00 -4.08 3.05
N ASP A 10 5.39 -4.46 1.83
CA ASP A 10 4.48 -4.54 0.67
C ASP A 10 3.50 -5.71 0.75
N GLY A 11 2.63 -5.90 -0.25
CA GLY A 11 1.60 -6.95 -0.26
C GLY A 11 2.13 -8.40 -0.14
N LYS A 12 3.44 -8.63 -0.29
CA LYS A 12 4.09 -9.94 -0.04
C LYS A 12 4.91 -9.98 1.26
N GLY A 13 4.86 -8.95 2.08
CA GLY A 13 5.65 -8.87 3.31
C GLY A 13 7.12 -8.55 3.06
N CYS A 14 7.48 -8.00 1.91
CA CYS A 14 8.84 -7.57 1.62
C CYS A 14 9.05 -6.12 2.09
N LEU A 15 10.12 -5.85 2.82
CA LEU A 15 10.49 -4.50 3.23
C LEU A 15 10.89 -3.67 2.01
N ARG A 16 10.31 -2.47 1.88
CA ARG A 16 10.56 -1.51 0.80
C ARG A 16 11.01 -0.17 1.36
N MET A 17 11.90 0.49 0.63
CA MET A 17 12.24 1.89 0.86
C MET A 17 11.24 2.82 0.16
N PRO A 18 11.09 4.07 0.63
CA PRO A 18 10.27 5.08 -0.04
C PRO A 18 10.55 5.19 -1.55
N GLY A 19 9.50 5.06 -2.36
CA GLY A 19 9.58 5.17 -3.81
C GLY A 19 10.09 3.91 -4.55
N GLU A 20 10.47 2.84 -3.85
CA GLU A 20 10.77 1.56 -4.50
C GLU A 20 9.52 0.92 -5.10
N SER A 21 9.73 0.09 -6.11
CA SER A 21 8.68 -0.78 -6.62
C SER A 21 8.27 -1.81 -5.56
N TYR A 22 6.99 -2.13 -5.54
CA TYR A 22 6.38 -2.92 -4.48
C TYR A 22 5.37 -3.92 -5.05
N PHE A 23 5.07 -4.98 -4.31
CA PHE A 23 3.97 -5.88 -4.63
C PHE A 23 2.63 -5.32 -4.12
N ASP A 24 1.63 -5.21 -4.98
CA ASP A 24 0.26 -4.84 -4.58
C ASP A 24 -0.49 -6.00 -3.90
N GLY A 25 -1.78 -5.81 -3.56
CA GLY A 25 -2.59 -6.81 -2.86
C GLY A 25 -2.75 -8.14 -3.60
N GLU A 26 -2.60 -8.14 -4.94
CA GLU A 26 -2.63 -9.32 -5.79
C GLU A 26 -1.22 -9.87 -6.10
N GLY A 27 -0.17 -9.24 -5.54
CA GLY A 27 1.21 -9.67 -5.72
C GLY A 27 1.82 -9.28 -7.07
N ILE A 28 1.28 -8.24 -7.73
CA ILE A 28 1.80 -7.64 -8.96
C ILE A 28 2.80 -6.53 -8.59
N ILE A 29 3.93 -6.44 -9.30
CA ILE A 29 4.90 -5.35 -9.10
C ILE A 29 4.35 -4.06 -9.67
N ARG A 30 4.40 -2.99 -8.87
CA ARG A 30 3.97 -1.63 -9.21
C ARG A 30 5.05 -0.62 -8.90
N ASP A 31 5.08 0.46 -9.65
CA ASP A 31 5.79 1.68 -9.27
C ASP A 31 4.89 2.60 -8.42
N SER A 32 5.52 3.51 -7.68
CA SER A 32 4.79 4.51 -6.89
C SER A 32 3.96 5.43 -7.80
N GLY A 33 2.67 5.59 -7.52
CA GLY A 33 1.75 6.40 -8.31
C GLY A 33 1.00 5.64 -9.41
N GLU A 34 1.30 4.36 -9.65
CA GLU A 34 0.49 3.51 -10.54
C GLU A 34 -0.83 3.08 -9.88
N ASP A 35 -1.82 2.74 -10.71
CA ASP A 35 -3.01 2.03 -10.26
C ASP A 35 -2.62 0.65 -9.68
N TYR A 36 -3.26 0.27 -8.58
CA TYR A 36 -2.89 -0.92 -7.81
C TYR A 36 -4.11 -1.64 -7.24
N PHE A 37 -3.97 -2.92 -6.90
CA PHE A 37 -4.98 -3.63 -6.12
C PHE A 37 -4.78 -3.40 -4.62
N ASP A 38 -5.82 -2.92 -3.93
CA ASP A 38 -5.81 -2.78 -2.47
C ASP A 38 -5.93 -4.15 -1.77
N TYR A 39 -5.99 -4.16 -0.43
CA TYR A 39 -6.04 -5.41 0.34
C TYR A 39 -7.33 -6.22 0.14
N GLN A 40 -8.38 -5.63 -0.43
CA GLN A 40 -9.60 -6.35 -0.79
C GLN A 40 -9.61 -6.80 -2.26
N GLY A 41 -8.51 -6.62 -2.99
CA GLY A 41 -8.43 -6.97 -4.41
C GLY A 41 -9.20 -6.02 -5.31
N ILE A 42 -9.47 -4.79 -4.85
CA ILE A 42 -10.14 -3.76 -5.64
C ILE A 42 -9.08 -2.93 -6.35
N LEU A 43 -9.23 -2.70 -7.67
CA LEU A 43 -8.35 -1.81 -8.42
C LEU A 43 -8.61 -0.36 -8.01
N ARG A 44 -7.56 0.32 -7.56
CA ARG A 44 -7.56 1.70 -7.05
C ARG A 44 -6.61 2.57 -7.86
N ARG A 45 -6.98 3.83 -8.08
CA ARG A 45 -6.01 4.89 -8.40
C ARG A 45 -5.13 5.22 -7.21
N PHE A 46 -3.97 5.80 -7.46
CA PHE A 46 -3.06 6.18 -6.37
C PHE A 46 -3.63 7.26 -5.43
N ASP A 47 -4.62 8.04 -5.86
CA ASP A 47 -5.20 9.16 -5.12
C ASP A 47 -6.65 8.92 -4.68
N GLU A 48 -7.14 7.68 -4.69
CA GLU A 48 -8.47 7.33 -4.16
C GLU A 48 -8.43 6.62 -2.80
N GLU A 49 -9.60 6.51 -2.16
CA GLU A 49 -9.76 5.76 -0.92
C GLU A 49 -9.50 4.25 -1.16
N PHE A 50 -8.91 3.59 -0.17
CA PHE A 50 -8.49 2.20 -0.30
C PHE A 50 -8.66 1.44 1.02
N TYR A 51 -8.70 0.11 0.96
CA TYR A 51 -8.65 -0.74 2.16
C TYR A 51 -7.22 -1.14 2.54
N ASP A 52 -6.82 -0.89 3.80
CA ASP A 52 -5.53 -1.32 4.37
C ASP A 52 -5.50 -2.80 4.76
N SER A 53 -4.36 -3.27 5.26
CA SER A 53 -4.18 -4.70 5.59
C SER A 53 -5.10 -5.21 6.70
N GLN A 54 -5.66 -4.29 7.49
CA GLN A 54 -6.64 -4.59 8.53
C GLN A 54 -8.08 -4.45 8.03
N GLY A 55 -8.28 -4.07 6.77
CA GLY A 55 -9.59 -3.90 6.15
C GLY A 55 -10.27 -2.56 6.48
N PHE A 56 -9.53 -1.58 7.01
CA PHE A 56 -10.08 -0.23 7.21
C PHE A 56 -10.01 0.58 5.92
N LEU A 57 -11.10 1.29 5.60
CA LEU A 57 -11.12 2.26 4.51
C LEU A 57 -10.32 3.49 4.94
N ARG A 58 -9.35 3.89 4.12
CA ARG A 58 -8.44 5.02 4.35
C ARG A 58 -8.54 6.04 3.24
N LYS A 59 -8.31 7.30 3.59
CA LYS A 59 -8.05 8.35 2.60
C LYS A 59 -6.59 8.30 2.11
N PRO A 60 -6.31 8.85 0.92
CA PRO A 60 -4.98 8.90 0.33
C PRO A 60 -3.86 9.45 1.22
N ASP A 61 -4.15 10.33 2.18
CA ASP A 61 -3.14 10.98 3.02
C ASP A 61 -3.18 10.50 4.48
N GLU A 62 -3.99 9.48 4.79
CA GLU A 62 -4.08 8.91 6.12
C GLU A 62 -3.01 7.84 6.35
N CYS A 63 -2.64 7.64 7.63
CA CYS A 63 -1.85 6.48 8.01
C CYS A 63 -2.62 5.18 7.72
N PHE A 64 -1.90 4.13 7.38
CA PHE A 64 -2.44 2.82 7.03
C PHE A 64 -1.65 1.71 7.71
N TYR A 65 -2.24 0.51 7.78
CA TYR A 65 -1.51 -0.68 8.22
C TYR A 65 -0.91 -1.43 7.01
N ASP A 66 0.39 -1.69 7.05
CA ASP A 66 1.13 -2.46 6.04
C ASP A 66 0.85 -3.97 6.15
N SER A 67 1.46 -4.82 5.30
CA SER A 67 1.16 -6.27 5.29
C SER A 67 1.46 -7.01 6.57
N LEU A 68 2.36 -6.49 7.41
CA LEU A 68 2.69 -7.08 8.70
C LEU A 68 1.94 -6.42 9.85
N GLY A 69 1.05 -5.47 9.55
CA GLY A 69 0.22 -4.77 10.54
C GLY A 69 0.93 -3.61 11.22
N ASN A 70 2.03 -3.09 10.66
CA ASN A 70 2.67 -1.88 11.18
C ASN A 70 1.92 -0.64 10.69
N LEU A 71 1.75 0.35 11.56
CA LEU A 71 1.18 1.64 11.17
C LEU A 71 2.25 2.45 10.41
N CYS A 72 1.92 2.87 9.20
CA CYS A 72 2.78 3.64 8.32
C CYS A 72 2.10 4.93 7.85
N GLU A 73 2.88 5.98 7.60
CA GLU A 73 2.45 7.11 6.78
C GLU A 73 2.50 6.75 5.30
N ARG A 74 1.54 7.24 4.51
CA ARG A 74 1.55 7.11 3.05
C ARG A 74 2.48 8.13 2.40
#